data_AF-A0A8J2J4V4-F1
#
_entry.id   AF-A0A8J2J4V4-F1
#
_cell.length_a   1.000
_cell.length_b   1.000
_cell.length_c   1.000
_cell.angle_alpha   90.00
_cell.angle_beta   90.00
_cell.angle_gamma   90.00
#
_symmetry.space_group_name_H-M   'P 1'
#
loop_
_entity.id
_entity.type
_entity.pdbx_description
1 polymer ?
#
loop_
_entity_poly.entity_id
_entity_poly.type
_entity_poly.pdbx_seq_one_letter_code
_entity_poly.pdbx_strand_id
1 'polypeptide(L)'
;GYRVTLSRTSNASYFGGDADELTADFEMQSDERLRIRITNGQPRFEVPITINPPPKPYTDPLYSISFPQNSAFKVTRKETGAVLLDT
;
A
#
# COMPACT_ATOMS: atom_id res chain seq x y z
N GLY A 1 -4.19 10.23 2.81
CA GLY A 1 -3.54 8.99 2.35
C GLY A 1 -2.05 9.20 2.23
N TYR A 2 -1.31 8.16 1.86
CA TYR A 2 0.11 8.27 1.48
C TYR A 2 0.28 7.82 0.04
N ARG A 3 1.22 8.43 -0.68
CA ARG A 3 1.71 7.95 -1.97
C ARG A 3 3.21 7.82 -1.83
N VAL A 4 3.73 6.63 -2.10
CA VAL A 4 5.15 6.32 -1.92
C VAL A 4 5.68 5.64 -3.17
N THR A 5 6.85 6.06 -3.60
CA THR A 5 7.60 5.40 -4.68
C THR A 5 8.42 4.27 -4.09
N LEU A 6 8.28 3.08 -4.68
CA LEU A 6 9.06 1.90 -4.32
C LEU A 6 10.09 1.63 -5.42
N SER A 7 11.36 1.53 -5.03
CA SER A 7 12.44 1.25 -5.96
C SER A 7 12.87 -0.20 -5.87
N ARG A 8 13.08 -0.83 -7.02
CA ARG A 8 13.63 -2.18 -7.12
C ARG A 8 15.05 -2.22 -6.55
N THR A 9 15.33 -3.24 -5.73
CA THR A 9 16.61 -3.37 -4.99
C THR A 9 17.62 -4.31 -5.64
N SER A 10 17.19 -5.14 -6.60
CA SER A 10 18.03 -6.13 -7.27
C SER A 10 17.78 -6.15 -8.77
N ASN A 11 18.85 -6.24 -9.56
CA ASN A 11 18.77 -6.33 -11.03
C ASN A 11 18.53 -7.76 -11.54
N ALA A 12 18.53 -8.77 -10.65
CA ALA A 12 18.20 -10.14 -11.04
C ALA A 12 16.71 -10.25 -11.35
N SER A 13 16.38 -10.78 -12.52
CA SER A 13 15.01 -11.07 -12.93
C SER A 13 14.72 -12.56 -12.80
N TYR A 14 13.59 -12.91 -12.19
CA TYR A 14 13.13 -14.29 -12.12
C TYR A 14 12.32 -14.71 -13.35
N PHE A 15 11.50 -13.79 -13.88
CA PHE A 15 10.53 -14.10 -14.94
C PHE A 15 10.47 -13.07 -16.08
N GLY A 16 11.32 -12.03 -16.04
CA GLY A 16 11.26 -10.91 -16.97
C GLY A 16 10.09 -9.95 -16.71
N GLY A 17 10.05 -8.83 -17.45
CA GLY A 17 8.96 -7.86 -17.37
C GLY A 17 8.88 -7.10 -16.04
N ASP A 18 10.00 -6.99 -15.33
CA ASP A 18 10.08 -6.30 -14.05
C ASP A 18 9.78 -4.79 -14.18
N ALA A 19 9.33 -4.19 -13.09
CA ALA A 19 9.22 -2.74 -12.95
C ALA A 19 10.29 -2.24 -11.98
N ASP A 20 11.12 -1.30 -12.44
CA ASP A 20 12.17 -0.72 -11.60
C ASP A 20 11.59 0.26 -10.57
N GLU A 21 10.48 0.90 -10.92
CA GLU A 21 9.74 1.81 -10.06
C GLU A 21 8.27 1.42 -9.98
N LEU A 22 7.75 1.36 -8.76
CA LEU A 22 6.34 1.16 -8.46
C LEU A 22 5.81 2.33 -7.63
N THR A 23 4.53 2.62 -7.78
CA THR A 23 3.81 3.58 -6.93
C THR A 23 2.84 2.82 -6.04
N ALA A 24 2.99 2.98 -4.73
CA ALA A 24 2.05 2.49 -3.73
C ALA A 24 1.16 3.64 -3.22
N ASP A 25 -0.14 3.54 -3.52
CA ASP A 25 -1.19 4.41 -3.01
C ASP A 25 -1.82 3.78 -1.75
N PHE A 26 -1.79 4.52 -0.64
CA PHE A 26 -2.41 4.14 0.63
C PHE A 26 -3.63 5.03 0.88
N GLU A 27 -4.80 4.45 0.68
CA GLU A 27 -6.10 5.08 0.86
C GLU A 27 -6.71 4.62 2.19
N MET A 28 -6.70 5.52 3.18
CA MET A 28 -7.40 5.30 4.46
C MET A 28 -8.88 5.52 4.22
N GLN A 29 -9.65 4.44 4.11
CA GLN A 29 -11.05 4.51 3.71
C GLN A 29 -11.99 4.65 4.91
N SER A 30 -11.64 4.05 6.05
CA SER A 30 -12.25 4.30 7.37
C SER A 30 -11.21 4.09 8.48
N ASP A 31 -11.67 4.20 9.73
CA ASP A 31 -10.83 3.96 10.89
C ASP A 31 -10.28 2.51 10.92
N GLU A 32 -11.01 1.57 10.34
CA GLU A 32 -10.72 0.13 10.33
C GLU A 32 -10.28 -0.41 8.96
N ARG A 33 -10.39 0.40 7.89
CA ARG A 33 -10.14 -0.04 6.51
C ARG A 33 -9.07 0.78 5.82
N LEU A 34 -7.95 0.12 5.55
CA LEU A 34 -6.87 0.59 4.68
C LEU A 34 -6.97 -0.12 3.33
N ARG A 35 -6.89 0.65 2.23
CA ARG A 35 -6.72 0.12 0.89
C ARG A 35 -5.34 0.49 0.37
N ILE A 36 -4.60 -0.50 -0.11
CA ILE A 36 -3.28 -0.33 -0.69
C ILE A 36 -3.37 -0.74 -2.15
N ARG A 37 -2.94 0.14 -3.06
CA ARG A 37 -2.86 -0.16 -4.49
C ARG A 37 -1.42 0.06 -4.96
N ILE A 38 -0.81 -0.97 -5.54
CA ILE A 38 0.53 -0.90 -6.11
C ILE A 38 0.39 -0.94 -7.63
N THR A 39 0.96 0.06 -8.29
CA THR A 39 0.92 0.22 -9.75
C THR A 39 2.33 0.47 -10.27
N ASN A 40 2.55 0.25 -11.55
CA ASN A 40 3.70 0.81 -12.25
C ASN A 40 3.23 2.02 -13.09
N GLY A 41 4.14 2.83 -13.62
CA GLY A 41 3.81 4.01 -14.42
C GLY A 41 3.11 3.74 -15.77
N GLN A 42 2.62 2.52 -15.99
CA GLN A 42 1.93 2.10 -17.20
C GLN A 42 0.51 1.62 -16.85
N PRO A 43 -0.50 1.85 -17.69
CA PRO A 43 -1.82 1.24 -17.49
C PRO A 43 -1.71 -0.28 -17.46
N ARG A 44 -2.17 -0.90 -16.36
CA ARG A 44 -2.27 -2.35 -16.22
C ARG A 44 -3.73 -2.75 -16.07
N PHE A 45 -4.02 -4.01 -16.34
CA PHE A 45 -5.36 -4.55 -16.10
C PHE A 45 -5.72 -4.43 -14.61
N GLU A 46 -6.86 -3.79 -14.34
CA GLU A 46 -7.51 -3.78 -13.04
C GLU A 46 -8.83 -4.56 -13.16
N VAL A 47 -9.17 -5.34 -12.13
CA VAL A 47 -10.43 -6.10 -12.12
C VAL A 47 -11.60 -5.11 -12.19
N PRO A 48 -12.54 -5.26 -13.16
CA PRO A 48 -13.62 -4.29 -13.39
C PRO A 48 -14.75 -4.46 -12.38
N ILE A 49 -14.45 -4.28 -11.09
CA ILE A 49 -15.40 -4.32 -9.99
C ILE A 49 -15.38 -2.98 -9.25
N THR A 50 -16.54 -2.56 -8.78
CA THR A 50 -16.64 -1.35 -7.95
C THR A 50 -16.36 -1.70 -6.50
N ILE A 51 -15.34 -1.07 -5.91
CA ILE A 51 -15.02 -1.21 -4.48
C ILE A 51 -15.52 0.03 -3.76
N ASN A 52 -16.72 -0.06 -3.18
CA ASN A 52 -17.33 1.07 -2.48
C ASN A 52 -16.60 1.34 -1.16
N PRO A 53 -16.19 2.59 -0.88
CA PRO A 53 -15.67 2.96 0.43
C PRO A 53 -16.75 2.82 1.52
N PRO A 54 -16.37 2.64 2.79
CA PRO A 54 -17.33 2.70 3.89
C PRO A 54 -18.02 4.07 3.91
N PRO A 55 -19.27 4.16 4.38
CA PRO A 55 -20.01 5.42 4.41
C PRO A 55 -19.43 6.44 5.40
N LYS A 56 -18.72 5.97 6.42
CA LYS A 56 -18.05 6.82 7.40
C LYS A 56 -16.63 7.13 6.92
N PRO A 57 -16.26 8.42 6.72
CA PRO A 57 -14.88 8.78 6.42
C PRO A 57 -13.98 8.45 7.63
N TYR A 58 -12.69 8.27 7.38
CA TYR A 58 -11.74 8.11 8.48
C TYR A 58 -11.68 9.40 9.31
N THR A 59 -11.64 9.23 10.63
CA THR A 59 -11.47 10.30 11.62
C THR A 59 -10.18 10.10 12.41
N ASP A 60 -9.97 8.87 12.90
CA ASP A 60 -8.75 8.46 13.57
C ASP A 60 -8.50 6.97 13.28
N PRO A 61 -7.68 6.66 12.25
CA PRO A 61 -7.35 5.29 11.89
C PRO A 61 -6.83 4.47 13.08
N LEU A 62 -7.34 3.26 13.29
CA LEU A 62 -6.89 2.33 14.33
C LEU A 62 -5.49 1.75 14.05
N TYR A 63 -4.93 2.09 12.90
CA TYR A 63 -3.65 1.63 12.41
C TYR A 63 -2.73 2.81 12.06
N SER A 64 -1.43 2.59 12.15
CA SER A 64 -0.39 3.47 11.64
C SER A 64 0.35 2.77 10.50
N ILE A 65 0.91 3.57 9.60
CA ILE A 65 1.69 3.11 8.45
C ILE A 65 3.08 3.69 8.59
N SER A 66 4.11 2.86 8.44
CA SER A 66 5.51 3.29 8.41
C SER A 66 6.24 2.73 7.20
N PHE A 67 7.28 3.45 6.77
CA PHE A 67 8.07 3.16 5.58
C PHE A 67 9.53 2.99 5.99
N PRO A 68 9.92 1.81 6.52
CA PRO A 68 11.25 1.61 7.08
C PRO A 68 12.36 1.67 6.02
N GLN A 69 12.03 1.38 4.75
CA GLN A 69 12.95 1.42 3.62
C GLN A 69 12.20 1.83 2.34
N ASN A 70 12.92 2.24 1.30
CA ASN A 70 12.35 2.65 0.00
C ASN A 70 11.70 1.50 -0.81
N SER A 71 11.62 0.30 -0.24
CA SER A 71 11.02 -0.88 -0.86
C SER A 71 10.11 -1.65 0.10
N ALA A 72 9.76 -1.07 1.26
CA ALA A 72 9.02 -1.77 2.31
C ALA A 72 8.04 -0.84 3.02
N PHE A 73 6.94 -1.39 3.51
CA PHE A 73 6.00 -0.70 4.37
C PHE A 73 5.46 -1.62 5.46
N LYS A 74 5.02 -1.01 6.54
CA LYS A 74 4.54 -1.73 7.72
C LYS A 74 3.25 -1.09 8.22
N VAL A 75 2.29 -1.94 8.59
CA VAL A 75 1.01 -1.52 9.18
C VAL A 75 0.94 -2.05 10.60
N THR A 76 0.72 -1.15 11.56
CA THR A 76 0.72 -1.46 12.98
C THR A 76 -0.59 -1.02 13.62
N ARG A 77 -1.19 -1.86 14.47
CA ARG A 77 -2.33 -1.47 15.30
C ARG A 77 -1.87 -0.41 16.32
N LYS A 78 -2.47 0.78 16.31
CA LYS A 78 -2.05 1.90 17.16
C LYS A 78 -2.12 1.58 18.65
N GLU A 79 -3.23 1.00 19.09
CA GLU A 79 -3.51 0.77 20.51
C GLU A 79 -2.52 -0.20 21.16
N THR A 80 -2.21 -1.31 20.48
CA THR A 80 -1.40 -2.39 21.07
C THR A 80 0.04 -2.42 20.56
N GLY A 81 0.36 -1.63 19.53
CA GLY A 81 1.63 -1.72 18.81
C GLY A 81 1.81 -3.03 18.02
N ALA A 82 0.76 -3.82 17.84
CA ALA A 82 0.85 -5.10 17.15
C ALA A 82 1.03 -4.90 15.64
N VAL A 83 2.01 -5.58 15.06
CA VAL A 83 2.27 -5.57 13.62
C VAL A 83 1.20 -6.39 12.91
N LEU A 84 0.46 -5.76 11.99
CA LEU A 84 -0.59 -6.40 11.20
C LEU A 84 -0.08 -6.83 9.83
N LEU A 85 0.85 -6.07 9.26
CA LEU A 85 1.49 -6.35 7.98
C LEU A 85 2.91 -5.79 8.01
N ASP A 86 3.88 -6.60 7.58
CA ASP A 86 5.30 -6.25 7.46
C ASP A 86 5.79 -6.87 6.15
N THR A 87 6.24 -6.05 5.20
CA THR A 87 6.65 -6.47 3.85
C THR A 87 8.15 -6.41 3.68
#